data_AF-A0A974HAH2-F1
#
_entry.id   AF-A0A974HAH2-F1
#
_cell.length_a   1.000
_cell.length_b   1.000
_cell.length_c   1.000
_cell.angle_alpha   90.00
_cell.angle_beta   90.00
_cell.angle_gamma   90.00
#
_symmetry.space_group_name_H-M   'P 1'
#
loop_
_entity.id
_entity.type
_entity.pdbx_description
1 polymer ?
#
loop_
_entity_poly.entity_id
_entity_poly.type
_entity_poly.pdbx_seq_one_letter_code
_entity_poly.pdbx_strand_id
1 'polypeptide(L)'
;MEEEQLRYSRRLRHILRRRYEDDGISDDEIEGKRTFDLEEKLISNKYNFNFITYMDGKGQTHKLWAAVVLKKMLSLLSLLDILLMPDPSFSVNDVKMFVGSRRIVDVMDVGTQKGTEMTMAQWAKYYETPEEERGKLYNVISLEFSHTKLENLVQRPTT
;
A
#
# COMPACT_ATOMS: atom_id res chain seq x y z
N MET A 1 -16.45 -8.98 -50.04
CA MET A 1 -15.31 -8.33 -49.35
C MET A 1 -15.81 -8.01 -47.95
N GLU A 2 -15.52 -8.88 -46.99
CA GLU A 2 -15.90 -8.67 -45.59
C GLU A 2 -14.63 -8.33 -44.81
N GLU A 3 -14.63 -7.15 -44.19
CA GLU A 3 -13.51 -6.61 -43.42
C GLU A 3 -13.29 -7.41 -42.14
N GLU A 4 -12.11 -8.01 -42.03
CA GLU A 4 -11.61 -8.71 -40.86
C GLU A 4 -11.28 -7.69 -39.76
N GLN A 5 -12.21 -7.50 -38.81
CA GLN A 5 -11.98 -6.67 -37.62
C GLN A 5 -10.92 -7.33 -36.73
N LEU A 6 -9.68 -6.85 -36.86
CA LEU A 6 -8.55 -7.13 -35.96
C LEU A 6 -8.93 -6.77 -34.52
N ARG A 7 -9.25 -7.79 -33.71
CA ARG A 7 -9.36 -7.67 -32.26
C ARG A 7 -8.01 -7.29 -31.69
N TYR A 8 -7.79 -6.00 -31.44
CA TYR A 8 -6.68 -5.51 -30.64
C TYR A 8 -6.81 -6.07 -29.21
N SER A 9 -6.20 -7.23 -28.98
CA SER A 9 -5.87 -7.68 -27.64
C SER A 9 -4.90 -6.65 -27.06
N ARG A 10 -5.40 -5.80 -26.15
CA ARG A 10 -4.55 -4.94 -25.33
C ARG A 10 -3.76 -5.85 -24.38
N ARG A 11 -2.68 -6.45 -24.88
CA ARG A 11 -1.65 -7.04 -24.04
C ARG A 11 -1.15 -5.93 -23.13
N LEU A 12 -1.42 -6.07 -21.84
CA LEU A 12 -0.81 -5.24 -20.80
C LEU A 12 0.70 -5.23 -21.09
N ARG A 13 1.27 -4.04 -21.23
CA ARG A 13 2.72 -3.90 -21.39
C ARG A 13 3.34 -4.57 -20.18
N HIS A 14 4.10 -5.64 -20.42
CA HIS A 14 4.98 -6.21 -19.42
C HIS A 14 5.99 -5.10 -19.07
N ILE A 15 5.73 -4.36 -18.01
CA ILE A 15 6.70 -3.43 -17.45
C ILE A 15 7.89 -4.32 -17.10
N LEU A 16 8.97 -4.21 -17.89
CA LEU A 16 10.24 -4.79 -17.50
C LEU A 16 10.60 -4.14 -16.18
N ARG A 17 10.51 -4.94 -15.11
CA ARG A 17 10.91 -4.56 -13.77
C ARG A 17 12.33 -4.02 -13.86
N ARG A 18 12.52 -2.76 -13.45
CA ARG A 18 13.83 -2.33 -12.95
C ARG A 18 14.08 -3.22 -11.74
N ARG A 19 14.94 -4.23 -11.92
CA ARG A 19 15.65 -4.79 -10.78
C ARG A 19 16.42 -3.62 -10.19
N TYR A 20 16.33 -3.42 -8.87
CA TYR A 20 17.35 -2.64 -8.20
C TYR A 20 18.68 -3.26 -8.62
N GLU A 21 19.51 -2.49 -9.32
CA GLU A 21 20.87 -2.93 -9.59
C GLU A 21 21.50 -3.08 -8.22
N ASP A 22 21.76 -4.33 -7.86
CA ASP A 22 22.54 -4.74 -6.71
C ASP A 22 23.89 -4.02 -6.80
N ASP A 23 23.99 -2.89 -6.11
CA ASP A 23 25.08 -1.92 -6.18
C ASP A 23 26.36 -2.41 -5.49
N GLY A 24 26.47 -3.72 -5.25
CA GLY A 24 27.70 -4.37 -4.79
C GLY A 24 28.15 -3.90 -3.41
N ILE A 25 27.29 -3.17 -2.68
CA ILE A 25 27.48 -2.89 -1.28
C ILE A 25 27.12 -4.19 -0.56
N SER A 26 28.16 -4.92 -0.17
CA SER A 26 28.12 -6.09 0.73
C SER A 26 26.97 -5.97 1.74
N ASP A 27 25.93 -6.76 1.50
CA ASP A 27 24.67 -6.86 2.26
C ASP A 27 24.87 -7.45 3.68
N ASP A 28 26.12 -7.73 4.06
CA ASP A 28 26.52 -8.39 5.31
C ASP A 28 26.60 -7.43 6.52
N GLU A 29 26.46 -6.11 6.35
CA GLU A 29 26.59 -5.14 7.47
C GLU A 29 25.28 -4.48 7.93
N ILE A 30 24.16 -4.69 7.24
CA ILE A 30 22.82 -4.34 7.73
C ILE A 30 22.12 -5.62 8.19
N GLU A 31 22.81 -6.41 8.99
CA GLU A 31 22.22 -7.54 9.70
C GLU A 31 21.27 -7.02 10.77
N GLY A 32 20.05 -6.57 10.41
CA GLY A 32 18.79 -6.52 11.18
C GLY A 32 18.80 -5.99 12.63
N LYS A 33 19.93 -5.55 13.17
CA LYS A 33 20.10 -5.07 14.53
C LYS A 33 19.63 -3.65 14.51
N ARG A 34 18.33 -3.48 14.83
CA ARG A 34 17.78 -2.19 15.21
C ARG A 34 18.74 -1.55 16.21
N THR A 35 19.48 -0.54 15.77
CA THR A 35 20.46 0.18 16.60
C THR A 35 19.78 1.12 17.59
N PHE A 36 18.46 1.24 17.50
CA PHE A 36 17.60 2.04 18.33
C PHE A 36 16.41 1.22 18.83
N ASP A 37 15.89 1.60 19.99
CA ASP A 37 14.68 1.03 20.56
C ASP A 37 13.44 1.68 19.93
N LEU A 38 12.62 0.90 19.23
CA LEU A 38 11.41 1.38 18.58
C LEU A 38 10.31 1.73 19.60
N GLU A 39 10.22 1.03 20.74
CA GLU A 39 9.25 1.33 21.80
C GLU A 39 9.55 2.67 22.45
N GLU A 40 10.84 2.98 22.69
CA GLU A 40 11.23 4.32 23.15
C GLU A 40 10.76 5.39 22.16
N LYS A 41 10.91 5.17 20.85
CA LYS A 41 10.48 6.15 19.84
C LYS A 41 8.98 6.35 19.80
N LEU A 42 8.20 5.28 19.96
CA LEU A 42 6.74 5.35 19.95
C LEU A 42 6.16 6.10 21.15
N ILE A 43 6.79 5.97 22.33
CA ILE A 43 6.31 6.57 23.58
C ILE A 43 6.92 7.97 23.82
N SER A 44 8.04 8.29 23.18
CA SER A 44 8.78 9.52 23.42
C SER A 44 8.05 10.77 22.93
N ASN A 45 7.87 11.74 23.84
CA ASN A 45 7.36 13.08 23.53
C ASN A 45 8.37 13.98 22.79
N LYS A 46 9.55 13.47 22.43
CA LYS A 46 10.58 14.23 21.69
C LYS A 46 10.11 14.64 20.28
N TYR A 47 9.13 13.93 19.71
CA TYR A 47 8.62 14.16 18.35
C TYR A 47 7.28 14.92 18.35
N ASN A 48 7.18 16.00 19.14
CA ASN A 48 5.94 16.76 19.35
C ASN A 48 5.73 17.95 18.38
N PHE A 49 6.39 17.92 17.22
CA PHE A 49 6.29 18.99 16.23
C PHE A 49 4.93 18.96 15.50
N ASN A 50 4.31 20.14 15.33
CA ASN A 50 3.04 20.26 14.62
C ASN A 50 3.24 20.56 13.12
N PHE A 51 3.44 19.50 12.34
CA PHE A 51 3.48 19.58 10.88
C PHE A 51 2.11 19.36 10.22
N ILE A 52 1.13 18.88 10.98
CA ILE A 52 -0.18 18.46 10.47
C ILE A 52 -1.14 19.64 10.47
N THR A 53 -1.74 19.91 9.31
CA THR A 53 -2.88 20.83 9.23
C THR A 53 -4.16 20.02 9.28
N TYR A 54 -5.07 20.38 10.18
CA TYR A 54 -6.38 19.75 10.30
C TYR A 54 -7.40 20.56 9.50
N MET A 55 -8.20 19.88 8.69
CA MET A 55 -9.22 20.52 7.86
C MET A 55 -10.50 19.70 7.81
N ASP A 56 -11.63 20.38 7.69
CA ASP A 56 -12.89 19.76 7.29
C ASP A 56 -12.88 19.54 5.77
N GLY A 57 -13.27 18.35 5.34
CA GLY A 57 -13.34 17.97 3.93
C GLY A 57 -14.48 18.67 3.19
N LYS A 58 -15.52 19.15 3.90
CA LYS A 58 -16.66 19.84 3.29
C LYS A 58 -16.28 21.25 2.83
N GLY A 59 -16.55 21.56 1.56
CA GLY A 59 -16.48 22.93 1.02
C GLY A 59 -15.08 23.42 0.57
N GLN A 60 -14.08 22.53 0.52
CA GLN A 60 -12.73 22.92 0.10
C GLN A 60 -12.56 22.89 -1.42
N THR A 61 -12.07 23.97 -2.01
CA THR A 61 -11.84 24.12 -3.46
C THR A 61 -10.46 23.58 -3.87
N HIS A 62 -10.32 23.03 -5.08
CA HIS A 62 -9.06 22.54 -5.69
C HIS A 62 -7.79 23.39 -5.38
N LYS A 63 -7.92 24.72 -5.38
CA LYS A 63 -6.82 25.66 -5.14
C LYS A 63 -6.24 25.57 -3.73
N LEU A 64 -7.09 25.31 -2.73
CA LEU A 64 -6.67 25.23 -1.34
C LEU A 64 -5.97 23.89 -1.06
N TRP A 65 -6.45 22.82 -1.68
CA TRP A 65 -5.81 21.49 -1.64
C TRP A 65 -4.41 21.50 -2.22
N ALA A 66 -4.22 22.01 -3.44
CA ALA A 66 -2.90 22.04 -4.06
C ALA A 66 -1.89 22.88 -3.26
N ALA A 67 -2.31 24.03 -2.72
CA ALA A 67 -1.44 24.89 -1.94
C ALA A 67 -1.06 24.32 -0.57
N VAL A 68 -1.99 23.61 0.09
CA VAL A 68 -1.77 23.03 1.44
C VAL A 68 -1.02 21.69 1.35
N VAL A 69 -1.44 20.77 0.49
CA VAL A 69 -0.84 19.42 0.36
C VAL A 69 0.61 19.48 -0.11
N LEU A 70 0.97 20.44 -0.97
CA LEU A 70 2.36 20.60 -1.43
C LEU A 70 3.30 21.23 -0.39
N LYS A 71 2.77 21.82 0.69
CA LYS A 71 3.56 22.54 1.70
C LYS A 71 3.49 21.93 3.10
N LYS A 72 2.42 21.22 3.45
CA LYS A 72 2.21 20.61 4.77
C LYS A 72 1.47 19.28 4.66
N MET A 73 1.75 18.37 5.59
CA MET A 73 1.00 17.12 5.71
C MET A 73 -0.42 17.43 6.20
N LEU A 74 -1.41 16.93 5.50
CA LEU A 74 -2.82 17.20 5.79
C LEU A 74 -3.43 15.99 6.50
N SER A 75 -4.15 16.23 7.59
CA SER A 75 -5.02 15.22 8.22
C SER A 75 -6.47 15.66 8.05
N LEU A 76 -7.28 14.77 7.48
CA LEU A 76 -8.70 15.01 7.23
C LEU A 76 -9.50 14.33 8.33
N LEU A 77 -10.17 15.15 9.15
CA LEU A 77 -10.93 14.68 10.31
C LEU A 77 -12.31 14.11 9.93
N SER A 78 -12.79 14.44 8.73
CA SER A 78 -14.08 13.99 8.19
C SER A 78 -13.86 13.48 6.76
N LEU A 79 -13.60 12.18 6.63
CA LEU A 79 -13.35 11.51 5.34
C LEU A 79 -14.64 11.03 4.64
N LEU A 80 -15.76 10.96 5.36
CA LEU A 80 -16.98 10.27 4.91
C LEU A 80 -17.63 10.89 3.67
N ASP A 81 -17.46 12.20 3.45
CA ASP A 81 -18.11 12.89 2.33
C ASP A 81 -17.24 12.94 1.07
N ILE A 82 -15.98 12.53 1.15
CA ILE A 82 -15.00 12.64 0.06
C ILE A 82 -14.35 11.31 -0.30
N LEU A 83 -14.40 10.28 0.54
CA LEU A 83 -13.77 8.98 0.29
C LEU A 83 -14.82 7.87 0.34
N LEU A 84 -14.88 7.04 -0.70
CA LEU A 84 -15.63 5.79 -0.64
C LEU A 84 -14.68 4.66 -0.23
N MET A 85 -15.03 3.96 0.84
CA MET A 85 -14.31 2.77 1.33
C MET A 85 -15.28 1.61 1.52
N PRO A 86 -14.79 0.35 1.48
CA PRO A 86 -15.57 -0.81 1.88
C PRO A 86 -16.06 -0.72 3.33
N ASP A 87 -16.99 -1.61 3.69
CA ASP A 87 -17.49 -1.75 5.06
C ASP A 87 -16.34 -1.93 6.08
N PRO A 88 -16.43 -1.38 7.30
CA PRO A 88 -15.37 -1.54 8.32
C PRO A 88 -15.04 -2.99 8.69
N SER A 89 -15.94 -3.95 8.42
CA SER A 89 -15.70 -5.39 8.59
C SER A 89 -14.91 -6.05 7.45
N PHE A 90 -14.58 -5.29 6.39
CA PHE A 90 -13.86 -5.79 5.23
C PHE A 90 -12.46 -6.30 5.59
N SER A 91 -12.17 -7.54 5.20
CA SER A 91 -10.99 -8.28 5.64
C SER A 91 -9.94 -8.46 4.55
N VAL A 92 -8.74 -8.91 4.93
CA VAL A 92 -7.69 -9.31 3.97
C VAL A 92 -8.14 -10.49 3.11
N ASN A 93 -9.00 -11.36 3.64
CA ASN A 93 -9.59 -12.45 2.87
C ASN A 93 -10.53 -11.92 1.78
N ASP A 94 -11.28 -10.84 2.05
CA ASP A 94 -12.09 -10.17 1.02
C ASP A 94 -11.20 -9.55 -0.05
N VAL A 95 -10.13 -8.85 0.34
CA VAL A 95 -9.12 -8.34 -0.61
C VAL A 95 -8.68 -9.46 -1.55
N LYS A 96 -8.28 -10.63 -1.01
CA LYS A 96 -7.90 -11.82 -1.80
C LYS A 96 -8.99 -12.24 -2.79
N MET A 97 -10.26 -12.21 -2.40
CA MET A 97 -11.39 -12.56 -3.27
C MET A 97 -11.59 -11.55 -4.42
N PHE A 98 -11.44 -10.26 -4.14
CA PHE A 98 -11.60 -9.20 -5.15
C PHE A 98 -10.41 -9.08 -6.11
N VAL A 99 -9.17 -9.28 -5.63
CA VAL A 99 -7.95 -9.15 -6.44
C VAL A 99 -7.50 -10.46 -7.09
N GLY A 100 -7.97 -11.61 -6.57
CA GLY A 100 -7.68 -12.95 -7.06
C GLY A 100 -6.60 -13.69 -6.27
N SER A 101 -6.90 -14.92 -5.85
CA SER A 101 -6.07 -15.68 -4.91
C SER A 101 -4.68 -16.06 -5.43
N ARG A 102 -4.53 -16.27 -6.75
CA ARG A 102 -3.26 -16.62 -7.41
C ARG A 102 -2.41 -15.40 -7.78
N ARG A 103 -2.91 -14.18 -7.56
CA ARG A 103 -2.16 -12.95 -7.87
C ARG A 103 -0.88 -12.92 -7.03
N ILE A 104 0.25 -12.70 -7.67
CA ILE A 104 1.53 -12.50 -6.99
C ILE A 104 1.57 -11.09 -6.41
N VAL A 105 2.02 -10.98 -5.17
CA VAL A 105 2.26 -9.73 -4.47
C VAL A 105 3.68 -9.66 -3.96
N ASP A 106 4.23 -8.45 -4.01
CA ASP A 106 5.52 -8.15 -3.42
C ASP A 106 5.32 -8.00 -1.91
N VAL A 107 6.11 -8.74 -1.14
CA VAL A 107 6.08 -8.78 0.31
C VAL A 107 7.46 -8.42 0.83
N MET A 108 7.51 -7.56 1.84
CA MET A 108 8.76 -7.15 2.47
C MET A 108 8.94 -7.88 3.79
N ASP A 109 10.09 -8.52 3.99
CA ASP A 109 10.54 -8.98 5.30
C ASP A 109 11.04 -7.77 6.10
N VAL A 110 10.28 -7.35 7.10
CA VAL A 110 10.54 -6.10 7.85
C VAL A 110 11.87 -6.19 8.61
N GLY A 111 12.28 -7.39 9.05
CA GLY A 111 13.52 -7.57 9.81
C GLY A 111 14.77 -7.35 8.94
N THR A 112 14.70 -7.73 7.68
CA THR A 112 15.85 -7.66 6.75
C THR A 112 15.71 -6.56 5.69
N GLN A 113 14.54 -5.94 5.58
CA GLN A 113 14.17 -5.03 4.48
C GLN A 113 14.26 -5.67 3.08
N LYS A 114 14.39 -7.00 2.99
CA LYS A 114 14.47 -7.71 1.71
C LYS A 114 13.08 -8.00 1.15
N GLY A 115 12.96 -7.83 -0.17
CA GLY A 115 11.75 -8.17 -0.91
C GLY A 115 11.66 -9.68 -1.18
N THR A 116 10.46 -10.22 -1.07
CA THR A 116 10.07 -11.56 -1.49
C THR A 116 8.72 -11.50 -2.20
N GLU A 117 8.29 -12.60 -2.79
CA GLU A 117 7.01 -12.70 -3.49
C GLU A 117 6.18 -13.84 -2.91
N MET A 118 4.87 -13.64 -2.85
CA MET A 118 3.93 -14.73 -2.58
C MET A 118 2.59 -14.48 -3.27
N THR A 119 1.75 -15.50 -3.33
CA THR A 119 0.37 -15.33 -3.81
C THR A 119 -0.48 -14.61 -2.76
N MET A 120 -1.55 -13.93 -3.19
CA MET A 120 -2.54 -13.34 -2.28
C MET A 120 -3.19 -14.36 -1.35
N ALA A 121 -3.29 -15.62 -1.77
CA ALA A 121 -3.74 -16.71 -0.89
C ALA A 121 -2.75 -16.98 0.25
N GLN A 122 -1.45 -17.02 -0.05
CA GLN A 122 -0.40 -17.19 0.96
C GLN A 122 -0.34 -15.99 1.90
N TRP A 123 -0.47 -14.77 1.36
CA TRP A 123 -0.52 -13.55 2.16
C TRP A 123 -1.72 -13.53 3.11
N ALA A 124 -2.92 -13.83 2.62
CA ALA A 124 -4.12 -13.88 3.45
C ALA A 124 -3.98 -14.92 4.57
N LYS A 125 -3.46 -16.12 4.25
CA LYS A 125 -3.18 -17.15 5.26
C LYS A 125 -2.17 -16.69 6.30
N TYR A 126 -1.08 -16.03 5.88
CA TYR A 126 -0.10 -15.45 6.79
C TYR A 126 -0.75 -14.38 7.71
N TYR A 127 -1.58 -13.50 7.15
CA TYR A 127 -2.24 -12.44 7.90
C TYR A 127 -3.24 -12.98 8.94
N GLU A 128 -3.90 -14.11 8.65
CA GLU A 128 -4.82 -14.79 9.58
C GLU A 128 -4.10 -15.66 10.62
N THR A 129 -2.81 -15.95 10.42
CA THR A 129 -2.02 -16.72 11.41
C THR A 129 -1.88 -15.91 12.71
N PRO A 130 -2.07 -16.50 13.90
CA PRO A 130 -1.87 -15.82 15.19
C PRO A 130 -0.48 -15.19 15.29
N GLU A 131 -0.37 -14.06 15.99
CA GLU A 131 0.90 -13.32 16.07
C GLU A 131 2.04 -14.18 16.65
N GLU A 132 1.76 -14.96 17.70
CA GLU A 132 2.74 -15.87 18.32
C GLU A 132 3.25 -16.98 17.38
N GLU A 133 2.49 -17.33 16.34
CA GLU A 133 2.84 -18.36 15.37
C GLU A 133 3.56 -17.79 14.13
N ARG A 134 3.58 -16.46 13.96
CA ARG A 134 4.24 -15.81 12.82
C ARG A 134 5.75 -15.84 12.98
N GLY A 135 6.42 -16.73 12.27
CA GLY A 135 7.88 -16.83 12.28
C GLY A 135 8.63 -15.62 11.69
N LYS A 136 7.94 -14.74 10.94
CA LYS A 136 8.51 -13.54 10.31
C LYS A 136 7.51 -12.39 10.32
N LEU A 137 8.02 -11.17 10.35
CA LEU A 137 7.22 -9.95 10.20
C LEU A 137 7.24 -9.51 8.73
N TYR A 138 6.10 -9.68 8.06
CA TYR A 138 5.93 -9.33 6.66
C TYR A 138 5.00 -8.14 6.48
N ASN A 139 5.23 -7.37 5.42
CA ASN A 139 4.40 -6.24 5.06
C ASN A 139 4.12 -6.20 3.54
N VAL A 140 2.92 -5.75 3.17
CA VAL A 140 2.49 -5.50 1.78
C VAL A 140 2.06 -4.04 1.67
N ILE A 141 2.81 -3.26 0.89
CA ILE A 141 2.53 -1.82 0.67
C ILE A 141 2.38 -1.43 -0.80
N SER A 142 2.68 -2.34 -1.73
CA SER A 142 2.71 -2.09 -3.18
C SER A 142 1.55 -2.73 -3.95
N LEU A 143 0.48 -3.15 -3.27
CA LEU A 143 -0.68 -3.76 -3.93
C LEU A 143 -1.51 -2.71 -4.68
N GLU A 144 -1.27 -2.60 -5.99
CA GLU A 144 -2.10 -1.83 -6.92
C GLU A 144 -3.33 -2.65 -7.35
N PHE A 145 -4.54 -2.07 -7.34
CA PHE A 145 -5.78 -2.83 -7.56
C PHE A 145 -6.77 -2.21 -8.57
N SER A 146 -6.36 -1.19 -9.35
CA SER A 146 -7.18 -0.46 -10.34
C SER A 146 -7.61 -1.30 -11.56
N HIS A 147 -7.31 -2.59 -11.59
CA HIS A 147 -7.76 -3.53 -12.62
C HIS A 147 -8.32 -4.82 -12.01
N THR A 148 -8.93 -4.67 -10.84
CA THR A 148 -9.56 -5.76 -10.09
C THR A 148 -10.96 -5.33 -9.71
N LYS A 149 -11.79 -6.27 -9.26
CA LYS A 149 -13.14 -5.93 -8.81
C LYS A 149 -13.15 -4.96 -7.62
N LEU A 150 -12.04 -4.88 -6.86
CA LEU A 150 -11.88 -3.99 -5.72
C LEU A 150 -11.92 -2.51 -6.10
N GLU A 151 -11.55 -2.15 -7.33
CA GLU A 151 -11.53 -0.76 -7.79
C GLU A 151 -12.88 -0.06 -7.64
N ASN A 152 -13.98 -0.82 -7.75
CA ASN A 152 -15.34 -0.27 -7.66
C ASN A 152 -15.79 0.00 -6.22
N LEU A 153 -15.04 -0.49 -5.23
CA LEU A 153 -15.35 -0.33 -3.80
C LEU A 153 -14.52 0.78 -3.13
N VAL A 154 -13.51 1.32 -3.83
CA VAL A 154 -12.63 2.36 -3.31
C VAL A 154 -12.61 3.52 -4.28
N GLN A 155 -13.05 4.69 -3.82
CA GLN A 155 -12.92 5.92 -4.59
C GLN A 155 -12.09 6.92 -3.80
N ARG A 156 -10.99 7.36 -4.40
CA ARG A 156 -10.18 8.47 -3.88
C ARG A 156 -11.02 9.75 -3.83
N PRO A 157 -10.64 10.73 -2.99
CA PRO A 157 -11.25 12.06 -3.03
C PRO A 157 -11.31 12.64 -4.42
N THR A 158 -12.53 13.01 -4.84
CA THR A 158 -12.73 13.85 -6.02
C THR A 158 -12.06 15.18 -5.74
N THR A 159 -11.16 15.57 -6.65
CA THR A 159 -10.42 16.83 -6.55
C THR A 159 -11.40 17.98 -6.51
#